data_AF-A0A7W0UF79-F1
#
_entry.id   AF-A0A7W0UF79-F1
#
_cell.length_a   1.000
_cell.length_b   1.000
_cell.length_c   1.000
_cell.angle_alpha   90.00
_cell.angle_beta   90.00
_cell.angle_gamma   90.00
#
_symmetry.space_group_name_H-M   'P 1'
#
loop_
_entity.id
_entity.type
_entity.pdbx_description
1 polymer ?
#
loop_
_entity_poly.entity_id
_entity_poly.type
_entity_poly.pdbx_seq_one_letter_code
_entity_poly.pdbx_strand_id
1 'polypeptide(L)'
;MTVAIDLDVLGDTRPLWRDWLMDAARVLDVAGLPEDRTAAASELDARGAGNWRTLLERFAEDRAPVYLRPAAEVSATLRALHADGTRIVVFTDAPVELARVALRQLGADRRIERVEATAPPAEIVVRSRVELLRLRRSA
;
A
#
# COMPACT_ATOMS: atom_id res chain seq x y z
N MET A 1 4.86 6.21 21.11
CA MET A 1 5.03 4.90 20.47
C MET A 1 4.73 5.04 18.98
N THR A 2 5.59 4.47 18.14
CA THR A 2 5.42 4.38 16.69
C THR A 2 5.24 2.93 16.28
N VAL A 3 4.27 2.67 15.41
CA VAL A 3 4.06 1.37 14.78
C VAL A 3 4.20 1.55 13.28
N ALA A 4 5.11 0.77 12.68
CA ALA A 4 5.26 0.67 11.24
C ALA A 4 4.47 -0.55 10.73
N ILE A 5 3.58 -0.35 9.76
CA ILE A 5 2.71 -1.40 9.22
C ILE A 5 2.96 -1.54 7.72
N ASP A 6 3.21 -2.75 7.25
CA ASP A 6 3.25 -3.04 5.81
C ASP A 6 1.87 -2.78 5.18
N LEU A 7 1.80 -2.05 4.07
CA LEU A 7 0.53 -1.77 3.39
C LEU A 7 -0.25 -3.05 3.05
N ASP A 8 0.44 -4.11 2.63
CA ASP A 8 -0.22 -5.36 2.23
C ASP A 8 -0.85 -6.08 3.44
N VAL A 9 -0.48 -5.71 4.68
CA VAL A 9 -1.19 -6.12 5.90
C VAL A 9 -2.57 -5.48 5.98
N LEU A 10 -2.75 -4.26 5.46
CA LEU A 10 -4.04 -3.56 5.45
C LEU A 10 -4.93 -4.11 4.33
N GLY A 11 -4.35 -4.36 3.16
CA GLY A 11 -4.94 -5.11 2.05
C GLY A 11 -3.92 -5.36 0.94
N ASP A 12 -3.89 -6.58 0.39
CA ASP A 12 -2.91 -6.99 -0.61
C ASP A 12 -3.08 -6.22 -1.93
N THR A 13 -2.09 -5.39 -2.25
CA THR A 13 -2.09 -4.53 -3.44
C THR A 13 -1.43 -5.20 -4.66
N ARG A 14 -0.81 -6.37 -4.50
CA ARG A 14 -0.08 -7.07 -5.57
C ARG A 14 -0.98 -7.54 -6.72
N PRO A 15 -2.20 -8.04 -6.48
CA PRO A 15 -3.11 -8.39 -7.59
C PRO A 15 -3.50 -7.17 -8.42
N LEU A 16 -3.74 -6.03 -7.79
CA LEU A 16 -4.10 -4.78 -8.48
C LEU A 16 -2.91 -4.26 -9.32
N TRP A 17 -1.69 -4.29 -8.77
CA TRP A 17 -0.48 -3.95 -9.53
C TRP A 17 -0.29 -4.84 -10.77
N ARG A 18 -0.47 -6.16 -10.63
CA ARG A 18 -0.34 -7.09 -11.76
C ARG A 18 -1.42 -6.88 -12.82
N ASP A 19 -2.67 -6.60 -12.42
CA ASP A 19 -3.75 -6.30 -13.37
C ASP A 19 -3.45 -5.03 -14.16
N TRP A 20 -2.94 -4.00 -13.47
CA TRP A 20 -2.50 -2.78 -14.14
C TRP A 20 -1.38 -3.03 -15.14
N LEU A 21 -0.34 -3.81 -14.80
CA LEU A 21 0.73 -4.14 -15.74
C LEU A 21 0.22 -4.84 -17.01
N MET A 22 -0.75 -5.75 -16.87
CA MET A 22 -1.37 -6.42 -18.02
C MET A 22 -2.16 -5.45 -18.92
N ASP A 23 -2.87 -4.48 -18.33
CA ASP A 23 -3.60 -3.46 -19.10
C ASP A 23 -2.65 -2.45 -19.75
N ALA A 24 -1.65 -1.98 -18.99
CA ALA A 24 -0.65 -1.02 -19.41
C ALA A 24 0.21 -1.52 -20.57
N ALA A 25 0.45 -2.84 -20.68
CA ALA A 25 1.19 -3.46 -21.79
C ALA A 25 0.62 -3.13 -23.19
N ARG A 26 -0.63 -2.68 -23.27
CA ARG A 26 -1.27 -2.26 -24.52
C ARG A 26 -0.74 -0.92 -25.04
N VAL A 27 -0.19 -0.09 -24.16
CA VAL A 27 0.17 1.31 -24.45
C VAL A 27 1.54 1.73 -23.90
N LEU A 28 2.15 0.92 -23.03
CA LEU A 28 3.47 1.13 -22.43
C LEU A 28 4.35 -0.10 -22.65
N ASP A 29 5.65 0.10 -22.77
CA ASP A 29 6.63 -0.98 -22.71
C ASP A 29 6.85 -1.42 -21.26
N VAL A 30 6.15 -2.49 -20.86
CA VAL A 30 6.26 -3.12 -19.53
C VAL A 30 6.95 -4.48 -19.59
N ALA A 31 7.50 -4.86 -20.74
CA ALA A 31 8.14 -6.16 -20.92
C ALA A 31 9.47 -6.21 -20.15
N GLY A 32 9.72 -7.32 -19.47
CA GLY A 32 10.97 -7.55 -18.74
C GLY A 32 11.16 -6.66 -17.50
N LEU A 33 10.09 -6.06 -16.97
CA LEU A 33 10.17 -5.37 -15.68
C LEU A 33 10.53 -6.37 -14.56
N PRO A 34 11.34 -5.94 -13.58
CA PRO A 34 11.61 -6.73 -12.37
C PRO A 34 10.32 -7.14 -11.63
N GLU A 35 10.38 -8.26 -10.89
CA GLU A 35 9.28 -8.67 -10.02
C GLU A 35 9.12 -7.74 -8.81
N ASP A 36 10.24 -7.19 -8.32
CA ASP A 36 10.23 -6.19 -7.26
C ASP A 36 9.55 -4.91 -7.75
N ARG A 37 8.51 -4.47 -7.05
CA ARG A 37 7.67 -3.35 -7.47
C ARG A 37 8.40 -2.01 -7.44
N THR A 38 9.37 -1.85 -6.54
CA THR A 38 10.18 -0.62 -6.46
C THR A 38 11.15 -0.55 -7.64
N ALA A 39 11.81 -1.67 -7.96
CA ALA A 39 12.67 -1.78 -9.12
C ALA A 39 11.89 -1.63 -10.43
N ALA A 40 10.71 -2.22 -10.54
CA ALA A 40 9.82 -2.06 -11.69
C ALA A 40 9.39 -0.60 -11.91
N ALA A 41 9.02 0.12 -10.84
CA ALA A 41 8.70 1.53 -10.91
C ALA A 41 9.88 2.38 -11.39
N SER A 42 11.08 2.09 -10.86
CA SER A 42 12.32 2.79 -11.24
C SER A 42 12.70 2.52 -12.71
N GLU A 43 12.46 1.30 -13.18
CA GLU A 43 12.69 0.93 -14.58
C GLU A 43 11.67 1.63 -15.52
N LEU A 44 10.40 1.70 -15.14
CA LEU A 44 9.38 2.47 -15.87
C LEU A 44 9.75 3.96 -15.98
N ASP A 45 10.33 4.53 -14.92
CA ASP A 45 10.86 5.89 -14.93
C ASP A 45 12.05 6.04 -15.88
N ALA A 46 13.01 5.12 -15.79
CA ALA A 46 14.23 5.15 -16.60
C ALA A 46 13.93 5.01 -18.10
N ARG A 47 12.92 4.20 -18.46
CA ARG A 47 12.43 4.08 -19.84
C ARG A 47 11.70 5.32 -20.33
N GLY A 48 11.39 6.27 -19.44
CA GLY A 48 10.57 7.43 -19.76
C GLY A 48 9.18 7.01 -20.23
N ALA A 49 8.59 5.99 -19.59
CA ALA A 49 7.31 5.39 -19.96
C ALA A 49 6.13 6.38 -19.75
N GLY A 50 6.08 7.42 -20.57
CA GLY A 50 5.02 8.43 -20.60
C GLY A 50 4.54 8.88 -19.23
N ASN A 51 3.21 8.91 -19.08
CA ASN A 51 2.51 9.28 -17.86
C ASN A 51 2.08 8.05 -17.03
N TRP A 52 2.92 7.00 -16.96
CA TRP A 52 2.53 5.72 -16.34
C TRP A 52 1.98 5.85 -14.91
N ARG A 53 2.50 6.80 -14.12
CA ARG A 53 2.00 7.10 -12.76
C ARG A 53 0.54 7.54 -12.76
N THR A 54 0.20 8.47 -13.65
CA THR A 54 -1.19 8.95 -13.81
C THR A 54 -2.10 7.84 -14.32
N LEU A 55 -1.60 6.98 -15.22
CA LEU A 55 -2.35 5.82 -15.69
C LEU A 55 -2.58 4.81 -14.57
N LEU A 56 -1.57 4.54 -13.74
CA LEU A 56 -1.67 3.68 -12.57
C LEU A 56 -2.67 4.23 -11.55
N GLU A 57 -2.57 5.50 -11.19
CA GLU A 57 -3.47 6.12 -10.22
C GLU A 57 -4.93 5.99 -10.68
N ARG A 58 -5.21 6.38 -11.92
CA ARG A 58 -6.57 6.32 -12.48
C ARG A 58 -7.10 4.89 -12.57
N PHE A 59 -6.28 3.95 -13.06
CA PHE A 59 -6.66 2.54 -13.11
C PHE A 59 -6.94 2.00 -11.71
N ALA A 60 -6.10 2.34 -10.73
CA ALA A 60 -6.27 1.92 -9.35
C ALA A 60 -7.55 2.53 -8.76
N GLU A 61 -7.88 3.80 -9.00
CA GLU A 61 -9.11 4.41 -8.51
C GLU A 61 -10.35 3.67 -9.01
N ASP A 62 -10.36 3.28 -10.29
CA ASP A 62 -11.47 2.56 -10.90
C ASP A 62 -11.56 1.11 -10.40
N ARG A 63 -10.43 0.45 -10.13
CA ARG A 63 -10.35 -1.00 -9.91
C ARG A 63 -10.15 -1.40 -8.45
N ALA A 64 -9.72 -0.50 -7.58
CA ALA A 64 -9.43 -0.80 -6.17
C ALA A 64 -10.59 -1.50 -5.43
N PRO A 65 -11.88 -1.15 -5.64
CA PRO A 65 -12.98 -1.87 -5.01
C PRO A 65 -13.07 -3.37 -5.34
N VAL A 66 -12.50 -3.81 -6.47
CA VAL A 66 -12.48 -5.23 -6.87
C VAL A 66 -11.48 -6.01 -6.01
N TYR A 67 -10.34 -5.40 -5.67
CA TYR A 67 -9.22 -6.07 -5.01
C TYR A 67 -9.15 -5.79 -3.50
N LEU A 68 -9.59 -4.61 -3.09
CA LEU A 68 -9.37 -4.08 -1.74
C LEU A 68 -10.72 -3.85 -1.06
N ARG A 69 -10.95 -4.62 0.00
CA ARG A 69 -12.12 -4.50 0.86
C ARG A 69 -11.68 -4.11 2.27
N PRO A 70 -12.29 -3.07 2.87
CA PRO A 70 -12.08 -2.75 4.27
C PRO A 70 -12.40 -3.95 5.15
N ALA A 71 -11.52 -4.24 6.11
CA ALA A 71 -11.71 -5.27 7.12
C ALA A 71 -12.06 -4.61 8.46
N ALA A 72 -13.23 -4.93 9.01
CA ALA A 72 -13.79 -4.23 10.18
C ALA A 72 -12.87 -4.32 11.41
N GLU A 73 -12.25 -5.48 11.62
CA GLU A 73 -11.30 -5.74 12.69
C GLU A 73 -10.04 -4.88 12.57
N VAL A 74 -9.60 -4.59 11.34
CA VAL A 74 -8.42 -3.76 11.09
C VAL A 74 -8.74 -2.29 11.27
N SER A 75 -9.87 -1.84 10.74
CA SER A 75 -10.36 -0.49 11.01
C SER A 75 -10.55 -0.27 12.51
N ALA A 76 -11.01 -1.26 13.26
CA ALA A 76 -11.12 -1.20 14.72
C ALA A 76 -9.75 -1.10 15.41
N THR A 77 -8.78 -1.93 15.02
CA THR A 77 -7.41 -1.88 15.59
C THR A 77 -6.71 -0.56 15.29
N LEU A 78 -6.77 -0.06 14.05
CA LEU A 78 -6.19 1.24 13.69
C LEU A 78 -6.85 2.39 14.46
N ARG A 79 -8.17 2.31 14.69
CA ARG A 79 -8.89 3.29 15.55
C ARG A 79 -8.40 3.26 16.98
N ALA A 80 -8.23 2.08 17.57
CA ALA A 80 -7.74 1.95 18.95
C ALA A 80 -6.32 2.52 19.09
N LEU A 81 -5.38 2.08 18.24
CA LEU A 81 -4.00 2.58 18.24
C LEU A 81 -3.94 4.12 18.14
N HIS A 82 -4.71 4.70 17.21
CA HIS A 82 -4.75 6.15 17.04
C HIS A 82 -5.36 6.87 18.26
N ALA A 83 -6.40 6.31 18.89
CA ALA A 83 -7.00 6.86 20.10
C ALA A 83 -6.02 6.85 21.29
N ASP A 84 -5.13 5.86 21.34
CA ASP A 84 -4.06 5.76 22.34
C ASP A 84 -2.86 6.67 22.06
N GLY A 85 -2.94 7.52 21.02
CA GLY A 85 -1.86 8.42 20.62
C GLY A 85 -0.70 7.72 19.91
N THR A 86 -0.89 6.49 19.43
CA THR A 86 0.12 5.77 18.66
C THR A 86 0.29 6.42 17.28
N ARG A 87 1.54 6.70 16.92
CA ARG A 87 1.91 7.17 15.58
C ARG A 87 1.96 5.98 14.64
N ILE A 88 1.13 5.98 13.59
CA ILE A 88 1.05 4.88 12.63
C ILE A 88 1.71 5.30 11.33
N VAL A 89 2.76 4.58 10.94
CA VAL A 89 3.46 4.76 9.66
C VAL A 89 3.19 3.54 8.80
N VAL A 90 2.90 3.74 7.52
CA VAL A 90 2.78 2.64 6.56
C VAL A 90 4.04 2.55 5.73
N PHE A 91 4.52 1.35 5.47
CA PHE A 91 5.59 1.13 4.49
C PHE A 91 5.15 0.15 3.40
N THR A 92 5.71 0.28 2.20
CA THR A 92 5.36 -0.59 1.08
C THR A 92 6.39 -0.51 -0.04
N ASP A 93 6.58 -1.62 -0.75
CA ASP A 93 7.28 -1.68 -2.04
C ASP A 93 6.39 -1.23 -3.21
N ALA A 94 5.09 -0.98 -2.99
CA ALA A 94 4.19 -0.47 -4.02
C ALA A 94 4.55 0.97 -4.43
N PRO A 95 4.34 1.35 -5.71
CA PRO A 95 4.40 2.75 -6.11
C PRO A 95 3.47 3.64 -5.27
N VAL A 96 3.90 4.87 -5.00
CA VAL A 96 3.21 5.78 -4.08
C VAL A 96 1.77 6.10 -4.51
N GLU A 97 1.51 6.15 -5.82
CA GLU A 97 0.19 6.36 -6.41
C GLU A 97 -0.76 5.22 -6.01
N LEU A 98 -0.32 3.98 -6.19
CA LEU A 98 -1.09 2.79 -5.81
C LEU A 98 -1.30 2.75 -4.30
N ALA A 99 -0.27 3.07 -3.51
CA ALA A 99 -0.36 3.07 -2.06
C ALA A 99 -1.40 4.07 -1.54
N ARG A 100 -1.46 5.27 -2.11
CA ARG A 100 -2.44 6.30 -1.74
C ARG A 100 -3.87 5.86 -2.04
N VAL A 101 -4.11 5.34 -3.24
CA VAL A 101 -5.43 4.84 -3.63
C VAL A 101 -5.86 3.68 -2.72
N ALA A 102 -4.94 2.75 -2.43
CA ALA A 102 -5.21 1.63 -1.55
C ALA A 102 -5.60 2.10 -0.14
N LEU A 103 -4.87 3.04 0.46
CA LEU A 103 -5.18 3.56 1.80
C LEU A 103 -6.53 4.27 1.88
N ARG A 104 -6.91 5.03 0.83
CA ARG A 104 -8.24 5.65 0.72
C ARG A 104 -9.32 4.59 0.62
N GLN A 105 -9.15 3.61 -0.27
CA GLN A 105 -10.10 2.51 -0.47
C GLN A 105 -10.29 1.66 0.80
N LEU A 106 -9.23 1.46 1.57
CA LEU A 106 -9.26 0.71 2.84
C LEU A 106 -9.76 1.56 4.02
N GLY A 107 -10.01 2.86 3.83
CA GLY A 107 -10.45 3.79 4.88
C GLY A 107 -9.40 4.01 5.98
N ALA A 108 -8.12 3.80 5.66
CA ALA A 108 -7.01 3.91 6.59
C ALA A 108 -6.32 5.29 6.55
N ASP A 109 -6.41 5.99 5.42
CA ASP A 109 -5.75 7.27 5.11
C ASP A 109 -5.72 8.28 6.28
N ARG A 110 -6.85 8.54 6.92
CA ARG A 110 -7.00 9.54 8.00
C ARG A 110 -6.21 9.23 9.27
N ARG A 111 -5.72 8.00 9.42
CA ARG A 111 -5.01 7.53 10.62
C ARG A 111 -3.53 7.28 10.38
N ILE A 112 -3.11 7.31 9.11
CA ILE A 112 -1.72 7.10 8.74
C ILE A 112 -1.02 8.45 8.73
N GLU A 113 0.09 8.55 9.46
CA GLU A 113 0.86 9.77 9.53
C GLU A 113 1.65 10.02 8.24
N ARG A 114 2.25 8.97 7.69
CA ARG A 114 2.99 8.99 6.43
C ARG A 114 3.16 7.59 5.85
N VAL A 115 3.51 7.56 4.56
CA VAL A 115 3.83 6.34 3.81
C VAL A 115 5.29 6.38 3.39
N GLU A 116 6.02 5.30 3.61
CA GLU A 116 7.43 5.15 3.26
C GLU A 116 7.67 3.98 2.30
N ALA A 117 8.71 4.05 1.47
CA ALA A 117 9.05 2.98 0.53
C ALA A 117 9.66 1.75 1.22
N THR A 118 10.20 1.93 2.43
CA THR A 118 10.82 0.87 3.21
C THR A 118 10.40 0.98 4.67
N ALA A 119 10.56 -0.11 5.43
CA ALA A 119 10.21 -0.11 6.84
C ALA A 119 11.07 0.92 7.61
N PRO A 120 10.48 1.93 8.26
CA PRO A 120 11.23 2.86 9.08
C PRO A 120 11.69 2.21 10.38
N PRO A 121 12.65 2.82 11.09
CA PRO A 121 12.87 2.55 12.51
C PRO A 121 11.57 2.83 13.28
N ALA A 122 11.03 1.80 13.94
CA ALA A 122 9.83 1.90 14.77
C ALA A 122 9.93 0.95 15.96
N GLU A 123 9.24 1.27 17.06
CA GLU A 123 9.19 0.39 18.24
C GLU A 123 8.54 -0.96 17.90
N ILE A 124 7.57 -0.96 16.97
CA ILE A 124 6.89 -2.17 16.50
C ILE A 124 6.81 -2.14 14.98
N VAL A 125 7.18 -3.25 14.33
CA VAL A 125 7.02 -3.44 12.89
C VAL A 125 6.07 -4.61 12.64
N VAL A 126 5.01 -4.35 11.88
CA VAL A 126 3.91 -5.28 11.59
C VAL A 126 3.96 -5.68 10.12
N ARG A 127 4.11 -6.97 9.85
CA ARG A 127 4.18 -7.55 8.49
C ARG A 127 3.09 -8.59 8.22
N SER A 128 2.27 -8.89 9.21
CA SER A 128 1.11 -9.78 9.03
C SER A 128 -0.15 -9.23 9.69
N ARG A 129 -1.31 -9.64 9.16
CA ARG A 129 -2.61 -9.35 9.76
C ARG A 129 -2.70 -9.88 11.20
N VAL A 130 -2.08 -11.04 11.45
CA VAL A 130 -2.09 -11.67 12.78
C VAL A 130 -1.34 -10.81 13.81
N GLU A 131 -0.18 -10.27 13.45
CA GLU A 131 0.56 -9.33 14.30
C GLU A 131 -0.24 -8.07 14.59
N LEU A 132 -0.87 -7.48 13.56
CA LEU A 132 -1.71 -6.29 13.74
C LEU A 132 -2.82 -6.54 14.76
N LEU A 133 -3.54 -7.65 14.62
CA LEU A 133 -4.66 -8.00 15.50
C LEU A 133 -4.22 -8.40 16.92
N ARG A 134 -2.95 -8.79 17.11
CA ARG A 134 -2.39 -9.03 18.44
C ARG A 134 -2.17 -7.73 19.22
N LEU A 135 -1.84 -6.62 18.56
CA LEU A 135 -1.63 -5.33 19.23
C LEU A 135 -2.85 -4.85 20.01
N ARG A 136 -4.06 -5.12 19.50
CA ARG A 136 -5.31 -4.80 20.18
C ARG A 136 -5.54 -5.60 21.48
N ARG A 137 -4.94 -6.79 21.63
CA ARG A 137 -5.14 -7.64 22.81
C ARG A 137 -4.17 -7.32 23.95
N SER A 138 -3.15 -6.52 23.68
CA SER A 138 -2.11 -6.16 24.66
C SER A 138 -2.23 -4.74 25.18
N ALA A 139 -3.16 -3.94 24.62
CA ALA A 139 -3.56 -2.62 25.10
C ALA A 139 -4.86 -2.74 25.89
#